data_AF-A0A9E9MEK7-F1
#
_entry.id   AF-A0A9E9MEK7-F1
#
_cell.length_a   1.000
_cell.length_b   1.000
_cell.length_c   1.000
_cell.angle_alpha   90.00
_cell.angle_beta   90.00
_cell.angle_gamma   90.00
#
_symmetry.space_group_name_H-M   'P 1'
#
loop_
_entity.id
_entity.type
_entity.pdbx_description
1 polymer ?
#
loop_
_entity_poly.entity_id
_entity_poly.type
_entity_poly.pdbx_seq_one_letter_code
_entity_poly.pdbx_strand_id
1 'polypeptide(L)'
;MDLPNPVLAKVTERVIARSQKTRSAYLQRIEHAQGKFPARGALSCANLAHGFAGMEDNEKLIIKVGREPNIGIVSSYNEMLSAHAPYKTFPDIIKTAARENGGVAQFAGGVPAMCDGITQGNAGMELSLFSRETIAMGTAIALSHNMFDAALCLGVCDKIVPGLLIGALQFGYLPTIFVPAGPMSSGLSNDDKAKIRQQFATGQVGRDALLEAESAAYHGQGTCTFYGTANSNQMLMEVMGLHLPSAAFVHPHTPLRDALTAEAAKRVLDLTAERGNYTPIGHVIDEKAIINGIVALLATGGSTNHTLHLIAIARAAGILIDWDDFDELSAVVPLLAKIYPNGKADVNHFQAAGGVAFLIRNLLEAGLLHNDVTTVAGKGLQHYTKEPKLIDGKLTWVDGIVQSLDDKVLRSIDAPFQPDGGLRLMQGRLGRGVIKISAVAPEHRKVKAPAIVFDSQEAVQAAFDRGELHRDFIAVVRFQGARANGMPELHRLTPVLGVLQDQGFHVALVTDGRMSGASGKVPAVIHLSPEALLNGPIGKVQTGDMLIIDAEAGVLDIELDEQTWQSRPVAQPEHQAENEVGFGRELFGVFRAAAAPAEHGASVFGALVGEEPQGQI
;
A
#
# COMPACT_ATOMS: atom_id res chain seq x y z
N MET A 1 -16.74 -7.00 -26.03
CA MET A 1 -16.20 -6.34 -24.83
C MET A 1 -17.27 -5.39 -24.40
N ASP A 2 -17.90 -5.70 -23.28
CA ASP A 2 -18.97 -4.86 -22.74
C ASP A 2 -18.41 -3.48 -22.37
N LEU A 3 -19.25 -2.47 -22.48
CA LEU A 3 -18.89 -1.10 -22.12
C LEU A 3 -18.51 -1.06 -20.63
N PRO A 4 -17.50 -0.25 -20.24
CA PRO A 4 -17.15 -0.10 -18.84
C PRO A 4 -18.35 0.39 -18.02
N ASN A 5 -18.39 0.01 -16.74
CA ASN A 5 -19.39 0.48 -15.80
C ASN A 5 -19.46 2.04 -15.84
N PRO A 6 -20.65 2.66 -15.90
CA PRO A 6 -20.75 4.11 -16.05
C PRO A 6 -20.06 4.92 -14.94
N VAL A 7 -20.05 4.42 -13.70
CA VAL A 7 -19.38 5.10 -12.58
C VAL A 7 -17.87 4.98 -12.72
N LEU A 8 -17.36 3.80 -13.11
CA LEU A 8 -15.93 3.60 -13.42
C LEU A 8 -15.48 4.59 -14.49
N ALA A 9 -16.23 4.69 -15.60
CA ALA A 9 -15.94 5.59 -16.70
C ALA A 9 -15.94 7.07 -16.25
N LYS A 10 -16.98 7.50 -15.53
CA LYS A 10 -17.12 8.86 -14.98
C LYS A 10 -15.95 9.24 -14.07
N VAL A 11 -15.62 8.38 -13.10
CA VAL A 11 -14.50 8.65 -12.16
C VAL A 11 -13.18 8.72 -12.93
N THR A 12 -12.97 7.82 -13.88
CA THR A 12 -11.76 7.80 -14.72
C THR A 12 -11.63 9.08 -15.54
N GLU A 13 -12.70 9.53 -16.20
CA GLU A 13 -12.72 10.78 -16.97
C GLU A 13 -12.43 12.01 -16.09
N ARG A 14 -13.00 12.04 -14.87
CA ARG A 14 -12.71 13.10 -13.89
C ARG A 14 -11.23 13.11 -13.50
N VAL A 15 -10.64 11.95 -13.21
CA VAL A 15 -9.23 11.84 -12.86
C VAL A 15 -8.33 12.28 -14.02
N ILE A 16 -8.63 11.87 -15.25
CA ILE A 16 -7.90 12.30 -16.46
C ILE A 16 -7.97 13.83 -16.60
N ALA A 17 -9.17 14.41 -16.49
CA ALA A 17 -9.36 15.86 -16.60
C ALA A 17 -8.59 16.63 -15.52
N ARG A 18 -8.69 16.19 -14.25
CA ARG A 18 -7.98 16.81 -13.12
C ARG A 18 -6.46 16.68 -13.26
N SER A 19 -5.98 15.58 -13.83
CA SER A 19 -4.54 15.29 -13.98
C SER A 19 -3.92 15.85 -15.25
N GLN A 20 -4.70 16.44 -16.18
CA GLN A 20 -4.25 16.73 -17.54
C GLN A 20 -2.91 17.47 -17.60
N LYS A 21 -2.75 18.55 -16.81
CA LYS A 21 -1.52 19.37 -16.80
C LYS A 21 -0.33 18.62 -16.21
N THR A 22 -0.50 18.03 -15.02
CA THR A 22 0.56 17.32 -14.29
C THR A 22 0.99 16.04 -15.02
N ARG A 23 0.04 15.29 -15.57
CA ARG A 23 0.29 14.07 -16.35
C ARG A 23 0.99 14.37 -17.67
N SER A 24 0.55 15.41 -18.38
CA SER A 24 1.23 15.84 -19.62
C SER A 24 2.68 16.25 -19.36
N ALA A 25 2.94 17.02 -18.29
CA ALA A 25 4.30 17.40 -17.90
C ALA A 25 5.16 16.16 -17.54
N TYR A 26 4.58 15.19 -16.85
CA TYR A 26 5.25 13.93 -16.51
C TYR A 26 5.62 13.11 -17.77
N LEU A 27 4.68 12.94 -18.70
CA LEU A 27 4.91 12.19 -19.94
C LEU A 27 5.92 12.89 -20.86
N GLN A 28 5.86 14.22 -20.98
CA GLN A 28 6.87 14.98 -21.73
C GLN A 28 8.28 14.78 -21.16
N ARG A 29 8.42 14.67 -19.83
CA ARG A 29 9.71 14.36 -19.18
C ARG A 29 10.20 12.97 -19.55
N ILE A 30 9.31 11.98 -19.63
CA ILE A 30 9.63 10.61 -20.05
C ILE A 30 10.06 10.57 -21.51
N GLU A 31 9.27 11.15 -22.40
CA GLU A 31 9.57 11.21 -23.84
C GLU A 31 10.90 11.92 -24.10
N HIS A 32 11.19 12.99 -23.35
CA HIS A 32 12.47 13.69 -23.45
C HIS A 32 13.66 12.85 -22.99
N ALA A 33 13.45 11.93 -22.05
CA ALA A 33 14.47 11.02 -21.53
C ALA A 33 14.69 9.79 -22.43
N GLN A 34 13.66 9.36 -23.17
CA GLN A 34 13.72 8.24 -24.09
C GLN A 34 14.82 8.44 -25.16
N GLY A 35 15.67 7.42 -25.35
CA GLY A 35 16.79 7.46 -26.30
C GLY A 35 17.96 8.36 -25.88
N LYS A 36 17.80 9.16 -24.82
CA LYS A 36 18.91 9.89 -24.18
C LYS A 36 19.53 9.08 -23.04
N PHE A 37 18.72 8.29 -22.36
CA PHE A 37 19.14 7.50 -21.21
C PHE A 37 18.80 6.00 -21.36
N PRO A 38 19.66 5.10 -20.86
CA PRO A 38 20.95 5.41 -20.26
C PRO A 38 21.95 5.90 -21.31
N ALA A 39 22.66 6.98 -21.01
CA ALA A 39 23.57 7.60 -21.95
C ALA A 39 24.93 6.88 -21.93
N ARG A 40 24.97 5.54 -21.88
CA ARG A 40 26.23 4.80 -21.67
C ARG A 40 27.30 5.18 -22.70
N GLY A 41 26.90 5.37 -23.95
CA GLY A 41 27.81 5.83 -25.02
C GLY A 41 28.32 7.27 -24.86
N ALA A 42 27.66 8.10 -24.04
CA ALA A 42 28.06 9.48 -23.72
C ALA A 42 28.80 9.60 -22.37
N LEU A 43 28.85 8.53 -21.56
CA LEU A 43 29.66 8.50 -20.35
C LEU A 43 31.15 8.47 -20.70
N SER A 44 31.97 9.14 -19.88
CA SER A 44 33.43 9.09 -20.04
C SER A 44 33.96 7.67 -19.83
N CYS A 45 35.10 7.33 -20.43
CA CYS A 45 35.76 6.05 -20.18
C CYS A 45 36.02 5.80 -18.68
N ALA A 46 36.27 6.86 -17.91
CA ALA A 46 36.43 6.77 -16.46
C ALA A 46 35.11 6.37 -15.78
N ASN A 47 33.98 7.01 -16.12
CA ASN A 47 32.67 6.67 -15.57
C ASN A 47 32.28 5.22 -15.90
N LEU A 48 32.50 4.79 -17.14
CA LEU A 48 32.26 3.41 -17.57
C LEU A 48 33.16 2.43 -16.80
N ALA A 49 34.44 2.75 -16.61
CA ALA A 49 35.35 1.93 -15.83
C ALA A 49 34.89 1.77 -14.37
N HIS A 50 34.44 2.85 -13.72
CA HIS A 50 33.85 2.78 -12.38
C HIS A 50 32.59 1.91 -12.34
N GLY A 51 31.74 2.04 -13.35
CA GLY A 51 30.51 1.28 -13.46
C GLY A 51 30.71 -0.23 -13.63
N PHE A 52 31.80 -0.65 -14.27
CA PHE A 52 32.06 -2.08 -14.56
C PHE A 52 33.05 -2.72 -13.59
N ALA A 53 33.79 -1.93 -12.81
CA ALA A 53 34.88 -2.42 -11.96
C ALA A 53 34.42 -3.52 -10.99
N GLY A 54 33.21 -3.41 -10.44
CA GLY A 54 32.63 -4.37 -9.50
C GLY A 54 31.98 -5.60 -10.13
N MET A 55 31.98 -5.73 -11.46
CA MET A 55 31.38 -6.89 -12.16
C MET A 55 32.35 -8.07 -12.27
N GLU A 56 31.82 -9.25 -12.59
CA GLU A 56 32.65 -10.41 -12.94
C GLU A 56 33.31 -10.22 -14.32
N ASP A 57 34.48 -10.82 -14.55
CA ASP A 57 35.32 -10.50 -15.72
C ASP A 57 34.67 -10.79 -17.08
N ASN A 58 33.83 -11.83 -17.16
CA ASN A 58 33.06 -12.13 -18.38
C ASN A 58 31.96 -11.08 -18.65
N GLU A 59 31.35 -10.52 -17.62
CA GLU A 59 30.29 -9.50 -17.76
C GLU A 59 30.86 -8.13 -18.14
N LYS A 60 32.07 -7.82 -17.65
CA LYS A 60 32.81 -6.60 -18.04
C LYS A 60 33.00 -6.52 -19.55
N LEU A 61 33.35 -7.64 -20.18
CA LEU A 61 33.54 -7.70 -21.63
C LEU A 61 32.22 -7.51 -22.39
N ILE A 62 31.14 -8.15 -21.91
CA ILE A 62 29.80 -8.06 -22.53
C ILE A 62 29.30 -6.62 -22.53
N ILE A 63 29.34 -5.92 -21.38
CA ILE A 63 28.91 -4.51 -21.35
C ILE A 63 29.84 -3.60 -22.16
N LYS A 64 31.15 -3.80 -22.04
CA LYS A 64 32.15 -2.90 -22.66
C LYS A 64 32.15 -2.99 -24.19
N VAL A 65 31.87 -4.17 -24.75
CA VAL A 65 31.97 -4.44 -26.19
C VAL A 65 30.59 -4.59 -26.86
N GLY A 66 29.65 -5.28 -26.21
CA GLY A 66 28.38 -5.69 -26.81
C GLY A 66 27.26 -4.65 -26.76
N ARG A 67 27.38 -3.61 -25.92
CA ARG A 67 26.33 -2.62 -25.65
C ARG A 67 25.00 -3.22 -25.15
N GLU A 68 25.01 -4.48 -24.72
CA GLU A 68 23.81 -5.19 -24.25
C GLU A 68 23.07 -4.45 -23.13
N PRO A 69 21.74 -4.59 -23.02
CA PRO A 69 20.97 -3.90 -22.00
C PRO A 69 21.33 -4.35 -20.58
N ASN A 70 21.40 -3.37 -19.67
CA ASN A 70 21.78 -3.52 -18.27
C ASN A 70 20.59 -3.29 -17.33
N ILE A 71 20.30 -4.26 -16.47
CA ILE A 71 19.24 -4.21 -15.47
C ILE A 71 19.80 -3.67 -14.16
N GLY A 72 19.19 -2.61 -13.62
CA GLY A 72 19.41 -2.17 -12.25
C GLY A 72 18.53 -2.95 -11.27
N ILE A 73 19.13 -3.67 -10.33
CA ILE A 73 18.41 -4.36 -9.24
C ILE A 73 18.37 -3.43 -8.02
N VAL A 74 17.19 -2.98 -7.62
CA VAL A 74 16.98 -2.24 -6.37
C VAL A 74 16.27 -3.16 -5.39
N SER A 75 16.92 -3.46 -4.27
CA SER A 75 16.43 -4.48 -3.34
C SER A 75 16.26 -3.94 -1.92
N SER A 76 15.21 -4.40 -1.26
CA SER A 76 14.92 -4.19 0.14
C SER A 76 15.31 -5.40 1.01
N TYR A 77 16.32 -6.16 0.57
CA TYR A 77 16.84 -7.30 1.33
C TYR A 77 17.17 -6.90 2.77
N ASN A 78 16.61 -7.65 3.71
CA ASN A 78 16.88 -7.58 5.13
C ASN A 78 16.61 -8.95 5.75
N GLU A 79 17.58 -9.52 6.44
CA GLU A 79 17.44 -10.82 7.10
C GLU A 79 16.50 -10.80 8.31
N MET A 80 16.31 -9.63 8.93
CA MET A 80 15.39 -9.44 10.05
C MET A 80 13.92 -9.61 9.64
N LEU A 81 13.60 -9.33 8.38
CA LEU A 81 12.24 -9.37 7.85
C LEU A 81 12.04 -10.67 7.09
N SER A 82 11.15 -11.54 7.59
CA SER A 82 10.80 -12.79 6.91
C SER A 82 10.41 -12.57 5.45
N ALA A 83 9.70 -11.47 5.15
CA ALA A 83 9.26 -11.11 3.80
C ALA A 83 10.39 -10.77 2.81
N HIS A 84 11.56 -10.34 3.31
CA HIS A 84 12.68 -9.87 2.48
C HIS A 84 13.93 -10.73 2.58
N ALA A 85 14.02 -11.61 3.58
CA ALA A 85 15.07 -12.60 3.68
C ALA A 85 15.24 -13.45 2.39
N PRO A 86 14.17 -13.84 1.65
CA PRO A 86 14.31 -14.55 0.38
C PRO A 86 15.10 -13.79 -0.69
N TYR A 87 15.15 -12.46 -0.65
CA TYR A 87 15.87 -11.65 -1.64
C TYR A 87 17.39 -11.81 -1.57
N LYS A 88 17.93 -12.58 -0.60
CA LYS A 88 19.36 -12.93 -0.56
C LYS A 88 19.84 -13.58 -1.86
N THR A 89 19.04 -14.47 -2.44
CA THR A 89 19.46 -15.31 -3.58
C THR A 89 18.90 -14.84 -4.92
N PHE A 90 17.86 -14.00 -4.92
CA PHE A 90 17.19 -13.55 -6.15
C PHE A 90 18.13 -12.81 -7.11
N PRO A 91 19.06 -11.94 -6.66
CA PRO A 91 20.00 -11.28 -7.56
C PRO A 91 20.84 -12.24 -8.40
N ASP A 92 21.21 -13.42 -7.88
CA ASP A 92 22.02 -14.39 -8.61
C ASP A 92 21.22 -15.08 -9.71
N ILE A 93 19.94 -15.39 -9.45
CA ILE A 93 18.98 -15.90 -10.43
C ILE A 93 18.79 -14.86 -11.54
N ILE A 94 18.56 -13.60 -11.17
CA ILE A 94 18.34 -12.49 -12.10
C ILE A 94 19.57 -12.28 -13.00
N LYS A 95 20.77 -12.23 -12.43
CA LYS A 95 22.02 -12.05 -13.19
C LYS A 95 22.22 -13.20 -14.19
N THR A 96 21.98 -14.43 -13.75
CA THR A 96 22.10 -15.60 -14.63
C THR A 96 21.10 -15.52 -15.78
N ALA A 97 19.83 -15.27 -15.49
CA ALA A 97 18.79 -15.15 -16.50
C ALA A 97 19.03 -13.97 -17.47
N ALA A 98 19.53 -12.83 -16.98
CA ALA A 98 19.90 -11.71 -17.82
C ALA A 98 20.99 -12.11 -18.84
N ARG A 99 22.06 -12.77 -18.38
CA ARG A 99 23.16 -13.26 -19.23
C ARG A 99 22.67 -14.22 -20.31
N GLU A 100 21.84 -15.20 -19.93
CA GLU A 100 21.28 -16.19 -20.85
C GLU A 100 20.37 -15.56 -21.92
N ASN A 101 19.83 -14.37 -21.65
CA ASN A 101 18.92 -13.68 -22.54
C ASN A 101 19.56 -12.45 -23.19
N GLY A 102 20.88 -12.36 -23.30
CA GLY A 102 21.57 -11.27 -24.01
C GLY A 102 21.50 -9.93 -23.28
N GLY A 103 21.62 -9.95 -21.96
CA GLY A 103 21.68 -8.76 -21.12
C GLY A 103 22.58 -8.99 -19.93
N VAL A 104 22.63 -8.02 -19.05
CA VAL A 104 23.41 -8.05 -17.81
C VAL A 104 22.58 -7.42 -16.69
N ALA A 105 22.91 -7.74 -15.44
CA ALA A 105 22.25 -7.14 -14.29
C ALA A 105 23.26 -6.74 -13.23
N GLN A 106 23.04 -5.59 -12.61
CA GLN A 106 23.86 -5.09 -11.52
C GLN A 106 22.99 -4.78 -10.31
N PHE A 107 23.51 -5.05 -9.12
CA PHE A 107 22.88 -4.61 -7.89
C PHE A 107 23.07 -3.10 -7.75
N ALA A 108 22.06 -2.33 -8.13
CA ALA A 108 22.11 -0.88 -8.21
C ALA A 108 22.12 -0.24 -6.81
N GLY A 109 21.38 -0.81 -5.87
CA GLY A 109 21.37 -0.32 -4.50
C GLY A 109 20.42 -1.06 -3.57
N GLY A 110 20.73 -1.00 -2.28
CA GLY A 110 19.85 -1.45 -1.21
C GLY A 110 19.02 -0.28 -0.68
N VAL A 111 17.73 -0.50 -0.47
CA VAL A 111 16.85 0.46 0.24
C VAL A 111 16.51 -0.08 1.63
N PRO A 112 16.29 0.79 2.63
CA PRO A 112 15.94 0.32 3.96
C PRO A 112 14.62 -0.46 3.94
N ALA A 113 14.52 -1.48 4.79
CA ALA A 113 13.34 -2.30 4.91
C ALA A 113 12.95 -2.39 6.39
N MET A 114 11.86 -1.72 6.76
CA MET A 114 11.32 -1.78 8.11
C MET A 114 10.08 -2.67 8.19
N CYS A 115 9.87 -3.26 9.35
CA CYS A 115 8.72 -4.11 9.62
C CYS A 115 7.77 -3.39 10.58
N ASP A 116 6.57 -3.10 10.08
CA ASP A 116 5.51 -2.55 10.93
C ASP A 116 5.18 -3.52 12.06
N GLY A 117 5.15 -4.83 11.80
CA GLY A 117 4.90 -5.85 12.83
C GLY A 117 5.94 -5.87 13.97
N ILE A 118 7.19 -5.46 13.73
CA ILE A 118 8.23 -5.37 14.77
C ILE A 118 8.13 -4.04 15.53
N THR A 119 7.80 -2.96 14.82
CA THR A 119 7.77 -1.60 15.40
C THR A 119 6.45 -1.25 16.07
N GLN A 120 5.37 -2.02 15.82
CA GLN A 120 4.04 -1.82 16.41
C GLN A 120 4.11 -1.63 17.93
N GLY A 121 3.59 -0.50 18.40
CA GLY A 121 3.53 -0.13 19.82
C GLY A 121 4.83 0.35 20.45
N ASN A 122 5.82 0.64 19.62
CA ASN A 122 7.08 1.23 20.03
C ASN A 122 7.34 2.52 19.23
N ALA A 123 8.22 3.37 19.75
CA ALA A 123 8.56 4.67 19.13
C ALA A 123 9.03 4.56 17.66
N GLY A 124 9.59 3.41 17.26
CA GLY A 124 9.98 3.17 15.86
C GLY A 124 8.81 3.21 14.86
N MET A 125 7.56 3.02 15.30
CA MET A 125 6.37 3.09 14.43
C MET A 125 6.16 4.51 13.86
N GLU A 126 6.62 5.55 14.55
CA GLU A 126 6.57 6.94 14.09
C GLU A 126 7.44 7.18 12.84
N LEU A 127 8.38 6.28 12.56
CA LEU A 127 9.17 6.30 11.32
C LEU A 127 8.53 5.48 10.20
N SER A 128 7.44 4.75 10.47
CA SER A 128 6.80 3.85 9.51
C SER A 128 6.42 4.55 8.23
N LEU A 129 5.56 5.57 8.29
CA LEU A 129 5.14 6.26 7.08
C LEU A 129 6.32 6.88 6.35
N PHE A 130 7.21 7.57 7.07
CA PHE A 130 8.36 8.26 6.50
C PHE A 130 9.42 7.34 5.89
N SER A 131 9.46 6.06 6.26
CA SER A 131 10.29 5.10 5.55
C SER A 131 9.92 4.96 4.07
N ARG A 132 8.64 5.17 3.70
CA ARG A 132 8.20 5.22 2.29
C ARG A 132 9.01 6.25 1.50
N GLU A 133 9.21 7.42 2.08
CA GLU A 133 9.89 8.55 1.43
C GLU A 133 11.39 8.32 1.38
N THR A 134 11.96 7.80 2.46
CA THR A 134 13.38 7.40 2.50
C THR A 134 13.67 6.32 1.45
N ILE A 135 12.76 5.35 1.27
CA ILE A 135 12.88 4.30 0.26
C ILE A 135 12.79 4.90 -1.14
N ALA A 136 11.82 5.78 -1.41
CA ALA A 136 11.71 6.46 -2.69
C ALA A 136 12.98 7.26 -3.04
N MET A 137 13.53 8.00 -2.07
CA MET A 137 14.80 8.70 -2.23
C MET A 137 15.97 7.72 -2.47
N GLY A 138 16.03 6.62 -1.72
CA GLY A 138 17.05 5.57 -1.89
C GLY A 138 16.98 4.89 -3.26
N THR A 139 15.79 4.57 -3.76
CA THR A 139 15.57 4.05 -5.12
C THR A 139 16.02 5.05 -6.17
N ALA A 140 15.70 6.34 -5.99
CA ALA A 140 16.13 7.37 -6.92
C ALA A 140 17.66 7.50 -6.97
N ILE A 141 18.33 7.45 -5.80
CA ILE A 141 19.79 7.43 -5.72
C ILE A 141 20.35 6.19 -6.43
N ALA A 142 19.80 5.01 -6.17
CA ALA A 142 20.24 3.75 -6.78
C ALA A 142 20.14 3.77 -8.31
N LEU A 143 19.09 4.36 -8.88
CA LEU A 143 18.90 4.42 -10.35
C LEU A 143 19.63 5.61 -11.01
N SER A 144 20.11 6.58 -10.23
CA SER A 144 20.76 7.80 -10.73
C SER A 144 22.12 7.57 -11.41
N HIS A 145 22.69 6.37 -11.30
CA HIS A 145 23.96 6.02 -11.94
C HIS A 145 23.95 6.15 -13.47
N ASN A 146 22.78 6.25 -14.10
CA ASN A 146 22.62 6.43 -15.54
C ASN A 146 23.29 5.31 -16.36
N MET A 147 23.21 4.10 -15.84
CA MET A 147 23.85 2.90 -16.38
C MET A 147 22.87 1.80 -16.80
N PHE A 148 21.58 1.98 -16.50
CA PHE A 148 20.55 0.94 -16.59
C PHE A 148 19.56 1.25 -17.69
N ASP A 149 19.20 0.24 -18.49
CA ASP A 149 18.15 0.31 -19.52
C ASP A 149 16.81 -0.16 -18.99
N ALA A 150 16.83 -0.86 -17.86
CA ALA A 150 15.68 -1.49 -17.22
C ALA A 150 15.95 -1.60 -15.72
N ALA A 151 14.89 -1.78 -14.92
CA ALA A 151 15.03 -2.00 -13.48
C ALA A 151 14.17 -3.18 -12.99
N LEU A 152 14.67 -3.87 -11.96
CA LEU A 152 13.87 -4.79 -11.15
C LEU A 152 13.82 -4.27 -9.72
N CYS A 153 12.60 -4.10 -9.21
CA CYS A 153 12.36 -3.64 -7.84
C CYS A 153 11.93 -4.82 -6.97
N LEU A 154 12.74 -5.13 -5.95
CA LEU A 154 12.57 -6.28 -5.07
C LEU A 154 12.11 -5.78 -3.71
N GLY A 155 10.80 -5.82 -3.45
CA GLY A 155 10.22 -5.45 -2.16
C GLY A 155 8.76 -5.86 -2.00
N VAL A 156 8.35 -6.04 -0.74
CA VAL A 156 7.03 -6.57 -0.43
C VAL A 156 6.27 -5.82 0.65
N CYS A 157 6.89 -5.49 1.78
CA CYS A 157 6.16 -5.01 2.96
C CYS A 157 5.54 -3.62 2.76
N ASP A 158 4.72 -3.21 3.72
CA ASP A 158 3.75 -2.10 3.66
C ASP A 158 4.28 -0.85 2.95
N LYS A 159 5.33 -0.24 3.49
CA LYS A 159 5.86 1.06 3.02
C LYS A 159 6.87 0.92 1.89
N ILE A 160 7.36 -0.29 1.67
CA ILE A 160 8.47 -0.59 0.75
C ILE A 160 7.99 -0.56 -0.69
N VAL A 161 6.89 -1.23 -1.02
CA VAL A 161 6.36 -1.22 -2.40
C VAL A 161 5.99 0.19 -2.86
N PRO A 162 5.22 0.99 -2.09
CA PRO A 162 4.94 2.37 -2.47
C PRO A 162 6.21 3.21 -2.60
N GLY A 163 7.18 3.08 -1.69
CA GLY A 163 8.45 3.81 -1.76
C GLY A 163 9.25 3.46 -3.03
N LEU A 164 9.45 2.17 -3.30
CA LEU A 164 10.11 1.68 -4.51
C LEU A 164 9.41 2.21 -5.78
N LEU A 165 8.07 2.18 -5.81
CA LEU A 165 7.30 2.64 -6.95
C LEU A 165 7.39 4.15 -7.17
N ILE A 166 7.25 4.95 -6.10
CA ILE A 166 7.43 6.41 -6.17
C ILE A 166 8.82 6.77 -6.70
N GLY A 167 9.87 6.09 -6.21
CA GLY A 167 11.25 6.28 -6.69
C GLY A 167 11.45 5.86 -8.15
N ALA A 168 10.95 4.69 -8.53
CA ALA A 168 11.04 4.18 -9.91
C ALA A 168 10.29 5.08 -10.91
N LEU A 169 9.16 5.67 -10.51
CA LEU A 169 8.39 6.61 -11.35
C LEU A 169 9.15 7.90 -11.67
N GLN A 170 10.17 8.29 -10.87
CA GLN A 170 11.06 9.40 -11.23
C GLN A 170 12.02 9.04 -12.37
N PHE A 171 12.20 7.74 -12.61
CA PHE A 171 12.89 7.17 -13.77
C PHE A 171 11.86 6.55 -14.72
N GLY A 172 10.71 7.22 -14.88
CA GLY A 172 9.53 6.71 -15.57
C GLY A 172 9.76 6.23 -17.01
N TYR A 173 10.89 6.59 -17.63
CA TYR A 173 11.35 6.12 -18.94
C TYR A 173 12.01 4.73 -18.92
N LEU A 174 12.30 4.17 -17.75
CA LEU A 174 12.84 2.81 -17.64
C LEU A 174 11.70 1.79 -17.60
N PRO A 175 11.74 0.74 -18.44
CA PRO A 175 10.98 -0.48 -18.20
C PRO A 175 11.34 -1.02 -16.82
N THR A 176 10.33 -1.27 -16.00
CA THR A 176 10.52 -1.71 -14.62
C THR A 176 9.51 -2.80 -14.28
N ILE A 177 9.97 -3.90 -13.68
CA ILE A 177 9.13 -4.97 -13.15
C ILE A 177 9.35 -5.07 -11.64
N PHE A 178 8.25 -5.22 -10.89
CA PHE A 178 8.32 -5.53 -9.47
C PHE A 178 8.38 -7.06 -9.30
N VAL A 179 9.30 -7.53 -8.46
CA VAL A 179 9.55 -8.97 -8.26
C VAL A 179 9.13 -9.37 -6.86
N PRO A 180 7.95 -10.00 -6.70
CA PRO A 180 7.45 -10.41 -5.38
C PRO A 180 8.27 -11.56 -4.80
N ALA A 181 8.47 -11.59 -3.49
CA ALA A 181 9.07 -12.76 -2.82
C ALA A 181 8.07 -13.91 -2.65
N GLY A 182 6.81 -13.57 -2.31
CA GLY A 182 5.76 -14.52 -1.95
C GLY A 182 5.39 -14.52 -0.46
N PRO A 183 4.21 -15.05 -0.11
CA PRO A 183 3.80 -15.25 1.28
C PRO A 183 4.53 -16.45 1.90
N MET A 184 4.66 -16.45 3.23
CA MET A 184 4.99 -17.67 3.95
C MET A 184 3.82 -18.67 3.88
N SER A 185 4.07 -19.95 4.13
CA SER A 185 3.01 -20.96 4.22
C SER A 185 2.03 -20.66 5.38
N SER A 186 0.84 -21.26 5.34
CA SER A 186 -0.14 -21.13 6.43
C SER A 186 0.39 -21.77 7.72
N GLY A 187 0.34 -21.01 8.82
CA GLY A 187 0.78 -21.43 10.16
C GLY A 187 -0.40 -21.69 11.09
N LEU A 188 -0.23 -21.37 12.38
CA LEU A 188 -1.32 -21.40 13.36
C LEU A 188 -2.51 -20.55 12.89
N SER A 189 -3.73 -21.09 13.02
CA SER A 189 -4.94 -20.37 12.61
C SER A 189 -5.12 -19.07 13.41
N ASN A 190 -5.71 -18.05 12.78
CA ASN A 190 -5.95 -16.78 13.46
C ASN A 190 -6.95 -16.90 14.63
N ASP A 191 -7.91 -17.82 14.54
CA ASP A 191 -8.87 -18.08 15.62
C ASP A 191 -8.14 -18.67 16.85
N ASP A 192 -7.24 -19.64 16.64
CA ASP A 192 -6.46 -20.23 17.72
C ASP A 192 -5.49 -19.21 18.33
N LYS A 193 -4.84 -18.40 17.47
CA LYS A 193 -3.98 -17.29 17.89
C LYS A 193 -4.75 -16.26 18.73
N ALA A 194 -5.93 -15.84 18.29
CA ALA A 194 -6.79 -14.90 19.00
C ALA A 194 -7.24 -15.46 20.35
N LYS A 195 -7.59 -16.75 20.40
CA LYS A 195 -7.93 -17.44 21.64
C LYS A 195 -6.77 -17.43 22.65
N ILE A 196 -5.56 -17.69 22.21
CA ILE A 196 -4.37 -17.65 23.10
C ILE A 196 -4.09 -16.22 23.58
N ARG A 197 -4.25 -15.20 22.71
CA ARG A 197 -4.18 -13.78 23.12
C ARG A 197 -5.22 -13.43 24.18
N GLN A 198 -6.45 -13.88 24.02
CA GLN A 198 -7.53 -13.69 24.99
C GLN A 198 -7.22 -14.38 26.32
N GLN A 199 -6.72 -15.62 26.28
CA GLN A 199 -6.28 -16.36 27.45
C GLN A 199 -5.15 -15.63 28.17
N PHE A 200 -4.19 -15.05 27.44
CA PHE A 200 -3.12 -14.26 28.04
C PHE A 200 -3.65 -12.98 28.70
N ALA A 201 -4.52 -12.23 28.01
CA ALA A 201 -5.14 -11.01 28.54
C ALA A 201 -6.00 -11.26 29.79
N THR A 202 -6.55 -12.47 29.94
CA THR A 202 -7.34 -12.89 31.12
C THR A 202 -6.52 -13.64 32.18
N GLY A 203 -5.19 -13.73 32.01
CA GLY A 203 -4.29 -14.38 32.98
C GLY A 203 -4.32 -15.91 33.00
N GLN A 204 -4.93 -16.55 32.00
CA GLN A 204 -5.08 -18.01 31.91
C GLN A 204 -3.84 -18.71 31.34
N VAL A 205 -3.01 -18.02 30.56
CA VAL A 205 -1.74 -18.53 30.04
C VAL A 205 -0.59 -17.55 30.30
N GLY A 206 0.62 -18.08 30.43
CA GLY A 206 1.83 -17.28 30.61
C GLY A 206 2.40 -16.71 29.31
N ARG A 207 3.44 -15.88 29.43
CA ARG A 207 4.14 -15.24 28.31
C ARG A 207 4.75 -16.25 27.32
N ASP A 208 5.21 -17.41 27.81
CA ASP A 208 5.84 -18.43 26.97
C ASP A 208 4.84 -19.04 25.98
N ALA A 209 3.63 -19.38 26.44
CA ALA A 209 2.56 -19.90 25.58
C ALA A 209 2.10 -18.87 24.54
N LEU A 210 2.04 -17.58 24.93
CA LEU A 210 1.76 -16.50 23.98
C LEU A 210 2.86 -16.40 22.91
N LEU A 211 4.14 -16.44 23.32
CA LEU A 211 5.27 -16.35 22.41
C LEU A 211 5.34 -17.55 21.45
N GLU A 212 5.07 -18.76 21.95
CA GLU A 212 5.00 -19.97 21.13
C GLU A 212 3.90 -19.86 20.06
N ALA A 213 2.71 -19.40 20.44
CA ALA A 213 1.60 -19.18 19.51
C ALA A 213 1.90 -18.10 18.45
N GLU A 214 2.52 -16.98 18.85
CA GLU A 214 2.95 -15.94 17.91
C GLU A 214 4.02 -16.47 16.95
N SER A 215 4.97 -17.26 17.44
CA SER A 215 6.05 -17.84 16.63
C SER A 215 5.53 -18.90 15.65
N ALA A 216 4.53 -19.69 16.06
CA ALA A 216 3.86 -20.66 15.19
C ALA A 216 3.01 -20.01 14.08
N ALA A 217 2.61 -18.74 14.26
CA ALA A 217 1.95 -17.97 13.21
C ALA A 217 2.95 -17.31 12.24
N TYR A 218 4.18 -17.03 12.70
CA TYR A 218 5.26 -16.41 11.91
C TYR A 218 6.46 -17.37 11.78
N HIS A 219 6.22 -18.57 11.28
CA HIS A 219 7.14 -19.71 11.37
C HIS A 219 8.16 -19.82 10.22
N GLY A 220 8.10 -18.96 9.19
CA GLY A 220 8.92 -19.13 7.99
C GLY A 220 9.22 -17.84 7.21
N GLN A 221 10.11 -17.96 6.23
CA GLN A 221 10.39 -16.87 5.29
C GLN A 221 9.22 -16.66 4.32
N GLY A 222 9.02 -15.42 3.92
CA GLY A 222 7.88 -14.95 3.16
C GLY A 222 7.07 -13.89 3.91
N THR A 223 6.18 -13.26 3.15
CA THR A 223 5.29 -12.20 3.65
C THR A 223 4.26 -12.77 4.61
N CYS A 224 3.85 -11.99 5.61
CA CYS A 224 2.79 -12.38 6.55
C CYS A 224 1.56 -12.90 5.79
N THR A 225 0.86 -13.88 6.36
CA THR A 225 -0.28 -14.52 5.68
C THR A 225 -1.58 -13.70 5.75
N PHE A 226 -1.66 -12.69 6.62
CA PHE A 226 -2.83 -11.82 6.71
C PHE A 226 -2.87 -10.77 5.59
N TYR A 227 -4.08 -10.40 5.18
CA TYR A 227 -4.34 -9.41 4.16
C TYR A 227 -4.27 -7.97 4.68
N GLY A 228 -3.08 -7.60 5.16
CA GLY A 228 -2.73 -6.22 5.49
C GLY A 228 -2.25 -5.44 4.27
N THR A 229 -1.59 -4.31 4.52
CA THR A 229 -1.08 -3.45 3.45
C THR A 229 -0.06 -4.16 2.56
N ALA A 230 0.83 -4.98 3.13
CA ALA A 230 1.84 -5.72 2.35
C ALA A 230 1.22 -6.59 1.25
N ASN A 231 0.25 -7.44 1.59
CA ASN A 231 -0.40 -8.30 0.58
C ASN A 231 -1.40 -7.54 -0.30
N SER A 232 -2.00 -6.47 0.20
CA SER A 232 -2.78 -5.54 -0.63
C SER A 232 -1.89 -4.92 -1.71
N ASN A 233 -0.68 -4.45 -1.39
CA ASN A 233 0.30 -3.97 -2.36
C ASN A 233 0.62 -5.02 -3.42
N GLN A 234 0.84 -6.29 -3.02
CA GLN A 234 1.19 -7.35 -3.97
C GLN A 234 0.06 -7.62 -4.98
N MET A 235 -1.19 -7.61 -4.52
CA MET A 235 -2.37 -7.69 -5.40
C MET A 235 -2.46 -6.46 -6.31
N LEU A 236 -2.27 -5.25 -5.76
CA LEU A 236 -2.29 -4.01 -6.54
C LEU A 236 -1.24 -3.99 -7.65
N MET A 237 -0.02 -4.46 -7.37
CA MET A 237 1.04 -4.52 -8.39
C MET A 237 0.69 -5.48 -9.54
N GLU A 238 -0.08 -6.54 -9.30
CA GLU A 238 -0.60 -7.38 -10.39
C GLU A 238 -1.69 -6.65 -11.19
N VAL A 239 -2.67 -6.06 -10.52
CA VAL A 239 -3.80 -5.39 -11.18
C VAL A 239 -3.37 -4.12 -11.93
N MET A 240 -2.34 -3.43 -11.43
CA MET A 240 -1.71 -2.28 -12.09
C MET A 240 -0.69 -2.72 -13.17
N GLY A 241 -0.50 -4.02 -13.39
CA GLY A 241 0.31 -4.54 -14.48
C GLY A 241 1.82 -4.44 -14.28
N LEU A 242 2.33 -4.38 -13.05
CA LEU A 242 3.75 -4.25 -12.70
C LEU A 242 4.42 -5.56 -12.27
N HIS A 243 3.65 -6.57 -11.89
CA HIS A 243 4.11 -7.94 -11.67
C HIS A 243 3.91 -8.80 -12.91
N LEU A 244 4.64 -9.90 -13.04
CA LEU A 244 4.22 -10.98 -13.94
C LEU A 244 2.86 -11.56 -13.49
N PRO A 245 1.99 -12.03 -14.41
CA PRO A 245 0.65 -12.50 -14.05
C PRO A 245 0.68 -13.63 -13.01
N SER A 246 -0.12 -13.47 -11.94
CA SER A 246 -0.24 -14.41 -10.82
C SER A 246 1.08 -14.79 -10.15
N ALA A 247 2.03 -13.86 -10.09
CA ALA A 247 3.32 -14.07 -9.45
C ALA A 247 3.36 -13.69 -7.96
N ALA A 248 2.44 -12.86 -7.46
CA ALA A 248 2.45 -12.30 -6.11
C ALA A 248 2.44 -13.37 -5.03
N PHE A 249 1.57 -14.37 -5.17
CA PHE A 249 1.25 -15.32 -4.12
C PHE A 249 1.94 -16.69 -4.28
N VAL A 250 2.93 -16.81 -5.18
CA VAL A 250 3.77 -18.00 -5.28
C VAL A 250 4.76 -18.03 -4.11
N HIS A 251 4.81 -19.15 -3.38
CA HIS A 251 5.65 -19.32 -2.20
C HIS A 251 7.16 -19.17 -2.52
N PRO A 252 7.98 -18.50 -1.67
CA PRO A 252 9.37 -18.16 -1.96
C PRO A 252 10.28 -19.34 -2.30
N HIS A 253 10.07 -20.50 -1.67
CA HIS A 253 10.94 -21.67 -1.78
C HIS A 253 10.36 -22.74 -2.72
N THR A 254 9.89 -22.32 -3.90
CA THR A 254 9.37 -23.23 -4.92
C THR A 254 10.15 -23.07 -6.22
N PRO A 255 10.34 -24.14 -7.02
CA PRO A 255 10.94 -24.01 -8.35
C PRO A 255 10.18 -23.03 -9.25
N LEU A 256 8.86 -22.89 -9.04
CA LEU A 256 8.05 -21.91 -9.76
C LEU A 256 8.44 -20.46 -9.44
N ARG A 257 8.79 -20.15 -8.18
CA ARG A 257 9.31 -18.82 -7.81
C ARG A 257 10.61 -18.52 -8.54
N ASP A 258 11.56 -19.46 -8.55
CA ASP A 258 12.84 -19.26 -9.24
C ASP A 258 12.64 -19.02 -10.74
N ALA A 259 11.74 -19.79 -11.37
CA ALA A 259 11.39 -19.62 -12.77
C ALA A 259 10.73 -18.25 -13.06
N LEU A 260 9.83 -17.78 -12.18
CA LEU A 260 9.21 -16.46 -12.31
C LEU A 260 10.22 -15.32 -12.11
N THR A 261 11.16 -15.47 -11.18
CA THR A 261 12.24 -14.50 -10.96
C THR A 261 13.16 -14.40 -12.17
N ALA A 262 13.53 -15.54 -12.77
CA ALA A 262 14.29 -15.59 -14.01
C ALA A 262 13.53 -14.98 -15.19
N GLU A 263 12.24 -15.31 -15.34
CA GLU A 263 11.40 -14.76 -16.40
C GLU A 263 11.17 -13.25 -16.24
N ALA A 264 11.14 -12.71 -15.03
CA ALA A 264 11.08 -11.26 -14.82
C ALA A 264 12.32 -10.55 -15.39
N ALA A 265 13.51 -11.13 -15.21
CA ALA A 265 14.75 -10.60 -15.76
C ALA A 265 14.76 -10.64 -17.30
N LYS A 266 14.36 -11.76 -17.89
CA LYS A 266 14.19 -11.87 -19.35
C LYS A 266 13.16 -10.86 -19.85
N ARG A 267 11.99 -10.82 -19.21
CA ARG A 267 10.87 -9.99 -19.65
C ARG A 267 11.23 -8.52 -19.61
N VAL A 268 11.87 -8.02 -18.56
CA VAL A 268 12.22 -6.59 -18.49
C VAL A 268 13.23 -6.19 -19.58
N LEU A 269 14.13 -7.09 -19.99
CA LEU A 269 15.01 -6.87 -21.15
C LEU A 269 14.20 -6.74 -22.44
N ASP A 270 13.21 -7.62 -22.65
CA ASP A 270 12.35 -7.58 -23.83
C ASP A 270 11.53 -6.29 -23.94
N LEU A 271 11.28 -5.61 -22.81
CA LEU A 271 10.58 -4.32 -22.74
C LEU A 271 11.49 -3.10 -23.01
N THR A 272 12.80 -3.29 -23.21
CA THR A 272 13.73 -2.20 -23.51
C THR A 272 13.52 -1.63 -24.91
N ALA A 273 13.96 -0.38 -25.11
CA ALA A 273 13.86 0.28 -26.42
C ALA A 273 14.63 -0.47 -27.51
N GLU A 274 15.79 -1.04 -27.18
CA GLU A 274 16.65 -1.77 -28.10
C GLU A 274 16.01 -3.07 -28.63
N ARG A 275 15.05 -3.63 -27.88
CA ARG A 275 14.33 -4.86 -28.24
C ARG A 275 12.96 -4.64 -28.90
N GLY A 276 12.61 -3.39 -29.19
CA GLY A 276 11.44 -3.05 -30.01
C GLY A 276 10.08 -3.14 -29.32
N ASN A 277 9.99 -3.56 -28.05
CA ASN A 277 8.74 -3.58 -27.27
C ASN A 277 8.79 -2.58 -26.10
N TYR A 278 9.28 -1.37 -26.38
CA TYR A 278 9.52 -0.35 -25.37
C TYR A 278 8.28 -0.08 -24.49
N THR A 279 8.35 -0.50 -23.23
CA THR A 279 7.24 -0.39 -22.28
C THR A 279 7.75 0.20 -20.96
N PRO A 280 7.90 1.53 -20.90
CA PRO A 280 8.44 2.20 -19.72
C PRO A 280 7.40 2.25 -18.59
N ILE A 281 7.85 2.22 -17.33
CA ILE A 281 6.93 2.17 -16.17
C ILE A 281 5.95 3.35 -16.11
N GLY A 282 6.37 4.53 -16.56
CA GLY A 282 5.50 5.70 -16.59
C GLY A 282 4.36 5.63 -17.60
N HIS A 283 4.41 4.69 -18.56
CA HIS A 283 3.29 4.35 -19.46
C HIS A 283 2.47 3.16 -18.97
N VAL A 284 3.06 2.27 -18.17
CA VAL A 284 2.31 1.19 -17.49
C VAL A 284 1.41 1.78 -16.40
N ILE A 285 1.94 2.75 -15.64
CA ILE A 285 1.16 3.50 -14.66
C ILE A 285 0.53 4.72 -15.32
N ASP A 286 -0.73 4.56 -15.71
CA ASP A 286 -1.64 5.61 -16.16
C ASP A 286 -2.87 5.72 -15.24
N GLU A 287 -3.77 6.64 -15.57
CA GLU A 287 -4.99 6.90 -14.82
C GLU A 287 -5.86 5.64 -14.69
N LYS A 288 -5.96 4.83 -15.76
CA LYS A 288 -6.76 3.61 -15.77
C LYS A 288 -6.15 2.51 -14.91
N ALA A 289 -4.83 2.36 -14.93
CA ALA A 289 -4.11 1.43 -14.06
C ALA A 289 -4.30 1.80 -12.58
N ILE A 290 -4.23 3.09 -12.23
CA ILE A 290 -4.50 3.57 -10.87
C ILE A 290 -5.95 3.27 -10.45
N ILE A 291 -6.92 3.55 -11.32
CA ILE A 291 -8.34 3.25 -11.06
C ILE A 291 -8.57 1.75 -10.89
N ASN A 292 -7.96 0.92 -11.74
CA ASN A 292 -7.99 -0.54 -11.60
C ASN A 292 -7.45 -0.98 -10.23
N GLY A 293 -6.36 -0.34 -9.76
CA GLY A 293 -5.83 -0.54 -8.42
C GLY A 293 -6.87 -0.23 -7.33
N ILE A 294 -7.54 0.92 -7.41
CA ILE A 294 -8.59 1.30 -6.44
C ILE A 294 -9.73 0.27 -6.45
N VAL A 295 -10.21 -0.13 -7.63
CA VAL A 295 -11.26 -1.14 -7.77
C VAL A 295 -10.86 -2.44 -7.11
N ALA A 296 -9.66 -2.95 -7.39
CA ALA A 296 -9.24 -4.21 -6.80
C ALA A 296 -9.02 -4.12 -5.29
N LEU A 297 -8.54 -2.98 -4.78
CA LEU A 297 -8.46 -2.70 -3.34
C LEU A 297 -9.83 -2.83 -2.68
N LEU A 298 -10.86 -2.25 -3.29
CA LEU A 298 -12.24 -2.28 -2.80
C LEU A 298 -12.81 -3.69 -2.87
N ALA A 299 -12.63 -4.37 -4.00
CA ALA A 299 -13.16 -5.72 -4.25
C ALA A 299 -12.57 -6.78 -3.30
N THR A 300 -11.37 -6.57 -2.78
CA THR A 300 -10.73 -7.48 -1.81
C THR A 300 -10.84 -7.02 -0.37
N GLY A 301 -11.42 -5.84 -0.11
CA GLY A 301 -11.43 -5.23 1.21
C GLY A 301 -10.01 -4.97 1.72
N GLY A 302 -9.13 -4.45 0.87
CA GLY A 302 -7.74 -4.15 1.21
C GLY A 302 -7.55 -3.03 2.22
N SER A 303 -6.29 -2.80 2.59
CA SER A 303 -5.91 -1.90 3.69
C SER A 303 -6.23 -0.43 3.40
N THR A 304 -6.82 0.28 4.36
CA THR A 304 -7.11 1.73 4.25
C THR A 304 -5.85 2.58 4.11
N ASN A 305 -4.66 2.09 4.44
CA ASN A 305 -3.39 2.77 4.17
C ASN A 305 -3.19 3.12 2.68
N HIS A 306 -3.87 2.40 1.77
CA HIS A 306 -3.81 2.72 0.34
C HIS A 306 -4.55 4.00 -0.05
N THR A 307 -5.44 4.52 0.82
CA THR A 307 -5.98 5.88 0.67
C THR A 307 -4.92 6.96 0.88
N LEU A 308 -3.70 6.59 1.29
CA LEU A 308 -2.52 7.43 1.33
C LEU A 308 -1.53 7.04 0.23
N HIS A 309 -1.22 5.73 0.15
CA HIS A 309 -0.17 5.21 -0.71
C HIS A 309 -0.52 5.35 -2.20
N LEU A 310 -1.75 5.00 -2.62
CA LEU A 310 -2.14 5.14 -4.02
C LEU A 310 -2.16 6.61 -4.44
N ILE A 311 -2.54 7.52 -3.56
CA ILE A 311 -2.49 8.97 -3.83
C ILE A 311 -1.04 9.41 -4.05
N ALA A 312 -0.12 9.02 -3.16
CA ALA A 312 1.30 9.34 -3.31
C ALA A 312 1.94 8.72 -4.57
N ILE A 313 1.59 7.47 -4.90
CA ILE A 313 2.02 6.77 -6.12
C ILE A 313 1.48 7.49 -7.36
N ALA A 314 0.18 7.79 -7.41
CA ALA A 314 -0.45 8.48 -8.52
C ALA A 314 0.20 9.84 -8.76
N ARG A 315 0.40 10.62 -7.69
CA ARG A 315 1.08 11.93 -7.77
C ARG A 315 2.48 11.82 -8.35
N ALA A 316 3.25 10.79 -7.99
CA ALA A 316 4.59 10.55 -8.55
C ALA A 316 4.59 10.32 -10.08
N ALA A 317 3.46 9.87 -10.63
CA ALA A 317 3.20 9.70 -12.06
C ALA A 317 2.44 10.88 -12.72
N GLY A 318 2.25 12.00 -12.00
CA GLY A 318 1.51 13.16 -12.46
C GLY A 318 -0.01 13.00 -12.42
N ILE A 319 -0.54 11.99 -11.72
CA ILE A 319 -1.96 11.65 -11.64
C ILE A 319 -2.53 12.13 -10.30
N LEU A 320 -3.68 12.80 -10.33
CA LEU A 320 -4.35 13.38 -9.18
C LEU A 320 -5.64 12.63 -8.89
N ILE A 321 -5.63 11.85 -7.81
CA ILE A 321 -6.80 11.18 -7.21
C ILE A 321 -7.05 11.71 -5.80
N ASP A 322 -8.29 11.70 -5.35
CA ASP A 322 -8.72 12.09 -3.99
C ASP A 322 -9.75 11.11 -3.44
N TRP A 323 -10.23 11.32 -2.21
CA TRP A 323 -11.14 10.38 -1.56
C TRP A 323 -12.54 10.33 -2.17
N ASP A 324 -12.96 11.35 -2.93
CA ASP A 324 -14.23 11.29 -3.68
C ASP A 324 -14.19 10.19 -4.75
N ASP A 325 -13.04 9.96 -5.38
CA ASP A 325 -12.86 8.86 -6.33
C ASP A 325 -12.96 7.49 -5.65
N PHE A 326 -12.37 7.34 -4.47
CA PHE A 326 -12.46 6.10 -3.68
C PHE A 326 -13.90 5.81 -3.24
N ASP A 327 -14.61 6.82 -2.75
CA ASP A 327 -15.97 6.71 -2.24
C ASP A 327 -16.97 6.35 -3.36
N GLU A 328 -16.93 7.08 -4.49
CA GLU A 328 -17.79 6.81 -5.64
C GLU A 328 -17.54 5.44 -6.26
N LEU A 329 -16.27 5.00 -6.35
CA LEU A 329 -15.96 3.64 -6.80
C LEU A 329 -16.42 2.60 -5.78
N SER A 330 -16.27 2.87 -4.47
CA SER A 330 -16.71 1.93 -3.43
C SER A 330 -18.19 1.60 -3.51
N ALA A 331 -19.02 2.56 -3.92
CA ALA A 331 -20.46 2.38 -4.06
C ALA A 331 -20.88 1.37 -5.14
N VAL A 332 -20.03 1.10 -6.14
CA VAL A 332 -20.35 0.19 -7.26
C VAL A 332 -19.46 -1.05 -7.34
N VAL A 333 -18.36 -1.09 -6.59
CA VAL A 333 -17.43 -2.21 -6.58
C VAL A 333 -17.80 -3.15 -5.42
N PRO A 334 -18.28 -4.37 -5.69
CA PRO A 334 -18.69 -5.28 -4.64
C PRO A 334 -17.50 -5.94 -3.94
N LEU A 335 -17.67 -6.32 -2.67
CA LEU A 335 -16.68 -7.11 -1.93
C LEU A 335 -16.73 -8.58 -2.37
N LEU A 336 -15.68 -9.05 -3.03
CA LEU A 336 -15.55 -10.40 -3.57
C LEU A 336 -14.68 -11.33 -2.71
N ALA A 337 -13.81 -10.79 -1.86
CA ALA A 337 -12.91 -11.60 -1.03
C ALA A 337 -13.11 -11.35 0.49
N LYS A 338 -13.01 -12.42 1.28
CA LYS A 338 -12.94 -12.38 2.75
C LYS A 338 -11.66 -13.04 3.25
N ILE A 339 -10.60 -12.25 3.25
CA ILE A 339 -9.28 -12.65 3.74
C ILE A 339 -9.07 -12.03 5.12
N TYR A 340 -8.47 -12.76 6.06
CA TYR A 340 -8.14 -12.28 7.40
C TYR A 340 -7.37 -10.96 7.29
N PRO A 341 -7.82 -9.88 7.97
CA PRO A 341 -8.73 -9.87 9.12
C PRO A 341 -10.24 -9.78 8.83
N ASN A 342 -10.66 -9.58 7.59
CA ASN A 342 -12.09 -9.47 7.24
C ASN A 342 -12.79 -10.85 7.13
N GLY A 343 -12.04 -11.93 7.28
CA GLY A 343 -12.48 -13.31 7.24
C GLY A 343 -11.53 -14.22 8.02
N LYS A 344 -11.73 -15.54 7.91
CA LYS A 344 -10.88 -16.53 8.60
C LYS A 344 -9.70 -17.02 7.75
N ALA A 345 -9.88 -17.02 6.43
CA ALA A 345 -8.90 -17.53 5.48
C ALA A 345 -7.73 -16.56 5.31
N ASP A 346 -6.53 -17.09 5.11
CA ASP A 346 -5.33 -16.30 4.84
C ASP A 346 -5.11 -16.13 3.31
N VAL A 347 -4.04 -15.44 2.91
CA VAL A 347 -3.75 -15.20 1.49
C VAL A 347 -3.43 -16.49 0.70
N ASN A 348 -2.96 -17.54 1.36
CA ASN A 348 -2.70 -18.83 0.70
C ASN A 348 -4.03 -19.52 0.36
N HIS A 349 -5.00 -19.49 1.28
CA HIS A 349 -6.36 -19.96 1.02
C HIS A 349 -7.06 -19.12 -0.06
N PHE A 350 -6.87 -17.80 -0.07
CA PHE A 350 -7.36 -16.94 -1.16
C PHE A 350 -6.78 -17.36 -2.52
N GLN A 351 -5.46 -17.57 -2.59
CA GLN A 351 -4.81 -18.02 -3.81
C GLN A 351 -5.34 -19.40 -4.25
N ALA A 352 -5.53 -20.33 -3.31
CA ALA A 352 -6.08 -21.66 -3.59
C ALA A 352 -7.56 -21.64 -4.01
N ALA A 353 -8.35 -20.67 -3.53
CA ALA A 353 -9.75 -20.50 -3.94
C ALA A 353 -9.90 -19.99 -5.38
N GLY A 354 -8.85 -19.39 -5.96
CA GLY A 354 -8.82 -18.86 -7.32
C GLY A 354 -7.94 -17.63 -7.51
N GLY A 355 -7.55 -17.00 -6.40
CA GLY A 355 -6.54 -15.95 -6.37
C GLY A 355 -6.85 -14.73 -7.24
N VAL A 356 -5.78 -14.03 -7.62
CA VAL A 356 -5.85 -12.78 -8.39
C VAL A 356 -6.42 -13.01 -9.80
N ALA A 357 -6.12 -14.15 -10.43
CA ALA A 357 -6.61 -14.46 -11.77
C ALA A 357 -8.14 -14.55 -11.84
N PHE A 358 -8.76 -15.25 -10.88
CA PHE A 358 -10.22 -15.31 -10.79
C PHE A 358 -10.83 -13.95 -10.47
N LEU A 359 -10.22 -13.18 -9.56
CA LEU A 359 -10.66 -11.83 -9.21
C LEU A 359 -10.68 -10.89 -10.43
N ILE A 360 -9.57 -10.83 -11.18
CA ILE A 360 -9.44 -9.97 -12.36
C ILE A 360 -10.43 -10.38 -13.45
N ARG A 361 -10.62 -11.69 -13.67
CA ARG A 361 -11.62 -12.21 -14.62
C ARG A 361 -13.02 -11.67 -14.30
N ASN A 362 -13.48 -11.84 -13.06
CA ASN A 362 -14.82 -11.43 -12.65
C ASN A 362 -15.01 -9.91 -12.76
N LEU A 363 -14.03 -9.12 -12.35
CA LEU A 363 -14.12 -7.67 -12.42
C LEU A 363 -14.06 -7.14 -13.88
N LEU A 364 -13.32 -7.81 -14.77
CA LEU A 364 -13.33 -7.51 -16.21
C LEU A 364 -14.68 -7.85 -16.85
N GLU A 365 -15.24 -9.03 -16.54
CA GLU A 365 -16.55 -9.47 -17.02
C GLU A 365 -17.68 -8.52 -16.55
N ALA A 366 -17.52 -7.93 -15.36
CA ALA A 366 -18.43 -6.92 -14.82
C ALA A 366 -18.25 -5.50 -15.40
N GLY A 367 -17.26 -5.29 -16.27
CA GLY A 367 -16.89 -3.96 -16.75
C GLY A 367 -16.35 -3.03 -15.66
N LEU A 368 -15.88 -3.58 -14.53
CA LEU A 368 -15.35 -2.83 -13.39
C LEU A 368 -13.84 -2.60 -13.46
N LEU A 369 -13.14 -3.25 -14.41
CA LEU A 369 -11.74 -2.95 -14.72
C LEU A 369 -11.58 -2.48 -16.16
N HIS A 370 -10.70 -1.50 -16.35
CA HIS A 370 -10.22 -1.11 -17.67
C HIS A 370 -9.34 -2.21 -18.23
N ASN A 371 -9.80 -2.85 -19.31
CA ASN A 371 -8.98 -3.85 -19.99
C ASN A 371 -7.95 -3.21 -20.93
N ASP A 372 -8.15 -1.97 -21.38
CA ASP A 372 -7.32 -1.33 -22.40
C ASP A 372 -6.09 -0.60 -21.82
N VAL A 373 -5.43 -1.24 -20.87
CA VAL A 373 -4.20 -0.76 -20.21
C VAL A 373 -2.94 -1.40 -20.80
N THR A 374 -1.79 -0.77 -20.58
CA THR A 374 -0.48 -1.38 -20.89
C THR A 374 0.06 -2.05 -19.62
N THR A 375 0.59 -3.28 -19.74
CA THR A 375 1.17 -4.02 -18.61
C THR A 375 2.54 -4.56 -18.97
N VAL A 376 3.30 -5.02 -17.97
CA VAL A 376 4.56 -5.72 -18.21
C VAL A 376 4.35 -7.02 -18.99
N ALA A 377 3.15 -7.63 -18.95
CA ALA A 377 2.80 -8.82 -19.73
C ALA A 377 2.36 -8.51 -21.18
N GLY A 378 2.25 -7.23 -21.56
CA GLY A 378 1.75 -6.77 -22.86
C GLY A 378 0.50 -5.90 -22.73
N LYS A 379 -0.10 -5.56 -23.87
CA LYS A 379 -1.32 -4.74 -23.88
C LYS A 379 -2.53 -5.55 -23.44
N GLY A 380 -3.15 -5.09 -22.37
CA GLY A 380 -4.43 -5.52 -21.88
C GLY A 380 -4.37 -6.34 -20.59
N LEU A 381 -5.33 -6.11 -19.71
CA LEU A 381 -5.35 -6.75 -18.39
C LEU A 381 -5.77 -8.22 -18.45
N GLN A 382 -6.36 -8.68 -19.57
CA GLN A 382 -6.73 -10.08 -19.77
C GLN A 382 -5.55 -11.07 -19.61
N HIS A 383 -4.30 -10.63 -19.76
CA HIS A 383 -3.13 -11.46 -19.47
C HIS A 383 -3.10 -11.95 -18.01
N TYR A 384 -3.71 -11.19 -17.11
CA TYR A 384 -3.76 -11.47 -15.67
C TYR A 384 -4.93 -12.36 -15.26
N THR A 385 -5.74 -12.86 -16.20
CA THR A 385 -6.68 -13.96 -15.94
C THR A 385 -6.02 -15.34 -16.07
N LYS A 386 -4.69 -15.38 -16.27
CA LYS A 386 -3.88 -16.58 -16.46
C LYS A 386 -2.97 -16.83 -15.27
N GLU A 387 -2.63 -18.10 -15.07
CA GLU A 387 -1.80 -18.57 -13.97
C GLU A 387 -0.51 -19.24 -14.48
N PRO A 388 0.65 -18.98 -13.85
CA PRO A 388 1.90 -19.62 -14.21
C PRO A 388 1.96 -21.04 -13.63
N LYS A 389 2.41 -22.00 -14.44
CA LYS A 389 2.70 -23.38 -14.03
C LYS A 389 4.03 -23.84 -14.60
N LEU A 390 4.68 -24.77 -13.90
CA LEU A 390 5.79 -25.54 -14.47
C LEU A 390 5.23 -26.82 -15.08
N ILE A 391 5.21 -26.87 -16.42
CA ILE A 391 4.81 -28.05 -17.19
C ILE A 391 6.07 -28.59 -17.87
N ASP A 392 6.45 -29.83 -17.56
CA ASP A 392 7.70 -30.44 -18.02
C ASP A 392 8.94 -29.58 -17.73
N GLY A 393 8.96 -28.92 -16.57
CA GLY A 393 10.04 -28.02 -16.14
C GLY A 393 10.06 -26.66 -16.84
N LYS A 394 9.08 -26.33 -17.69
CA LYS A 394 8.98 -25.05 -18.40
C LYS A 394 7.87 -24.19 -17.83
N LEU A 395 8.17 -22.91 -17.61
CA LEU A 395 7.19 -21.91 -17.20
C LEU A 395 6.19 -21.66 -18.34
N THR A 396 4.92 -21.92 -18.07
CA THR A 396 3.82 -21.76 -19.01
C THR A 396 2.64 -21.08 -18.31
N TRP A 397 2.01 -20.11 -18.98
CA TRP A 397 0.76 -19.52 -18.50
C TRP A 397 -0.43 -20.27 -19.07
N VAL A 398 -1.28 -20.79 -18.18
CA VAL A 398 -2.54 -21.45 -18.52
C VAL A 398 -3.72 -20.58 -18.08
N ASP A 399 -4.89 -20.79 -18.66
CA ASP A 399 -6.08 -20.06 -18.23
C ASP A 399 -6.39 -20.37 -16.76
N GLY A 400 -6.61 -19.31 -15.97
CA GLY A 400 -7.04 -19.44 -14.59
C GLY A 400 -8.48 -19.93 -14.49
N ILE A 401 -8.86 -20.38 -13.30
CA ILE A 401 -10.19 -20.95 -13.06
C ILE A 401 -11.31 -19.94 -13.34
N VAL A 402 -12.48 -20.46 -13.70
CA VAL A 402 -13.70 -19.69 -14.01
C VAL A 402 -14.76 -19.76 -12.92
N GLN A 403 -14.58 -20.65 -11.94
CA GLN A 403 -15.44 -20.81 -10.77
C GLN A 403 -14.56 -20.85 -9.53
N SER A 404 -15.00 -20.23 -8.44
CA SER A 404 -14.29 -20.30 -7.17
C SER A 404 -14.26 -21.73 -6.64
N LEU A 405 -13.14 -22.10 -6.02
CA LEU A 405 -13.02 -23.38 -5.31
C LEU A 405 -13.46 -23.27 -3.84
N ASP A 406 -13.68 -22.05 -3.32
CA ASP A 406 -14.26 -21.81 -2.00
C ASP A 406 -14.97 -20.45 -1.92
N ASP A 407 -16.29 -20.46 -2.11
CA ASP A 407 -17.16 -19.28 -2.02
C ASP A 407 -17.26 -18.68 -0.60
N LYS A 408 -16.65 -19.30 0.42
CA LYS A 408 -16.51 -18.66 1.74
C LYS A 408 -15.33 -17.70 1.80
N VAL A 409 -14.41 -17.78 0.82
CA VAL A 409 -13.19 -16.97 0.75
C VAL A 409 -13.22 -16.00 -0.42
N LEU A 410 -13.60 -16.46 -1.61
CA LEU A 410 -13.60 -15.68 -2.85
C LEU A 410 -14.85 -16.01 -3.65
N ARG A 411 -15.61 -14.99 -4.08
CA ARG A 411 -16.88 -15.15 -4.80
C ARG A 411 -16.87 -14.49 -6.16
N SER A 412 -17.76 -14.93 -7.04
CA SER A 412 -18.01 -14.27 -8.32
C SER A 412 -18.77 -12.95 -8.18
N ILE A 413 -18.81 -12.17 -9.26
CA ILE A 413 -19.54 -10.90 -9.30
C ILE A 413 -21.06 -11.06 -9.09
N ASP A 414 -21.63 -12.21 -9.44
CA ASP A 414 -23.08 -12.46 -9.35
C ASP A 414 -23.57 -12.71 -7.91
N ALA A 415 -22.66 -13.10 -7.01
CA ALA A 415 -23.00 -13.44 -5.64
C ALA A 415 -21.98 -12.86 -4.63
N PRO A 416 -21.74 -11.54 -4.61
CA PRO A 416 -20.69 -10.96 -3.78
C PRO A 416 -20.98 -11.08 -2.29
N PHE A 417 -19.99 -10.85 -1.43
CA PHE A 417 -20.21 -10.79 0.01
C PHE A 417 -20.98 -9.55 0.44
N GLN A 418 -20.70 -8.42 -0.20
CA GLN A 418 -21.38 -7.14 -0.02
C GLN A 418 -21.50 -6.47 -1.39
N PRO A 419 -22.59 -5.71 -1.64
CA PRO A 419 -22.80 -5.04 -2.92
C PRO A 419 -21.84 -3.87 -3.16
N ASP A 420 -21.10 -3.44 -2.12
CA ASP A 420 -20.18 -2.32 -2.13
C ASP A 420 -18.88 -2.67 -1.40
N GLY A 421 -17.84 -1.85 -1.60
CA GLY A 421 -16.49 -2.10 -1.07
C GLY A 421 -16.29 -1.73 0.39
N GLY A 422 -17.31 -1.12 1.01
CA GLY A 422 -17.31 -0.75 2.43
C GLY A 422 -16.32 0.34 2.83
N LEU A 423 -15.72 1.09 1.90
CA LEU A 423 -14.95 2.30 2.19
C LEU A 423 -15.88 3.50 2.01
N ARG A 424 -15.85 4.44 2.95
CA ARG A 424 -16.64 5.67 2.88
C ARG A 424 -15.81 6.89 3.19
N LEU A 425 -16.05 7.96 2.42
CA LEU A 425 -15.61 9.31 2.74
C LEU A 425 -16.52 9.88 3.83
N MET A 426 -15.92 10.45 4.86
CA MET A 426 -16.58 11.11 5.98
C MET A 426 -16.29 12.59 5.95
N GLN A 427 -17.32 13.43 5.96
CA GLN A 427 -17.15 14.88 5.86
C GLN A 427 -18.15 15.67 6.70
N GLY A 428 -17.74 16.87 7.12
CA GLY A 428 -18.56 17.82 7.86
C GLY A 428 -17.70 18.86 8.55
N ARG A 429 -18.17 19.45 9.66
CA ARG A 429 -17.42 20.53 10.35
C ARG A 429 -16.05 20.12 10.86
N LEU A 430 -15.82 18.84 11.08
CA LEU A 430 -14.53 18.32 11.55
C LEU A 430 -13.47 18.17 10.45
N GLY A 431 -13.84 18.34 9.18
CA GLY A 431 -12.96 18.14 8.02
C GLY A 431 -13.39 16.93 7.18
N ARG A 432 -12.41 16.29 6.53
CA ARG A 432 -12.60 15.09 5.70
C ARG A 432 -11.76 13.94 6.24
N GLY A 433 -12.28 12.72 6.24
CA GLY A 433 -11.56 11.52 6.62
C GLY A 433 -12.16 10.28 5.97
N VAL A 434 -11.64 9.11 6.27
CA VAL A 434 -12.15 7.85 5.72
C VAL A 434 -12.56 6.88 6.81
N ILE A 435 -13.59 6.09 6.55
CA ILE A 435 -14.02 4.98 7.41
C ILE A 435 -14.17 3.71 6.58
N LYS A 436 -13.90 2.57 7.20
CA LYS A 436 -14.16 1.26 6.61
C LYS A 436 -15.25 0.54 7.39
N ILE A 437 -16.39 0.32 6.73
CA ILE A 437 -17.60 -0.27 7.31
C ILE A 437 -17.82 -1.74 6.94
N SER A 438 -16.89 -2.35 6.18
CA SER A 438 -17.03 -3.74 5.70
C SER A 438 -17.22 -4.76 6.83
N ALA A 439 -16.66 -4.51 8.02
CA ALA A 439 -16.82 -5.34 9.22
C ALA A 439 -17.65 -4.68 10.33
N VAL A 440 -18.20 -3.48 10.10
CA VAL A 440 -19.04 -2.76 11.06
C VAL A 440 -20.49 -3.15 10.83
N ALA A 441 -21.12 -3.72 11.87
CA ALA A 441 -22.53 -4.12 11.82
C ALA A 441 -23.43 -2.89 11.62
N PRO A 442 -24.55 -2.98 10.89
CA PRO A 442 -25.42 -1.84 10.57
C PRO A 442 -25.81 -0.98 11.78
N GLU A 443 -26.12 -1.61 12.92
CA GLU A 443 -26.48 -0.97 14.18
C GLU A 443 -25.36 -0.10 14.79
N HIS A 444 -24.11 -0.28 14.36
CA HIS A 444 -22.94 0.49 14.80
C HIS A 444 -22.45 1.50 13.75
N ARG A 445 -23.11 1.62 12.59
CA ARG A 445 -22.69 2.56 11.53
C ARG A 445 -23.10 4.00 11.80
N LYS A 446 -23.98 4.20 12.78
CA LYS A 446 -24.42 5.52 13.24
C LYS A 446 -24.13 5.64 14.72
N VAL A 447 -23.32 6.62 15.09
CA VAL A 447 -22.94 6.89 16.47
C VAL A 447 -23.12 8.36 16.76
N LYS A 448 -23.93 8.67 17.77
CA LYS A 448 -24.07 10.00 18.35
C LYS A 448 -23.75 9.89 19.84
N ALA A 449 -22.60 10.42 20.25
CA ALA A 449 -22.16 10.30 21.63
C ALA A 449 -21.20 11.46 22.01
N PRO A 450 -21.04 11.75 23.32
CA PRO A 450 -20.08 12.72 23.78
C PRO A 450 -18.64 12.33 23.41
N ALA A 451 -17.83 13.32 23.01
CA ALA A 451 -16.41 13.14 22.77
C ALA A 451 -15.66 12.90 24.08
N ILE A 452 -14.64 12.06 24.02
CA ILE A 452 -13.55 12.04 25.01
C ILE A 452 -12.26 12.28 24.23
N VAL A 453 -11.60 13.40 24.52
CA VAL A 453 -10.41 13.83 23.79
C VAL A 453 -9.16 13.28 24.46
N PHE A 454 -8.28 12.72 23.63
CA PHE A 454 -6.97 12.19 23.99
C PHE A 454 -5.94 12.70 22.99
N ASP A 455 -4.69 12.79 23.45
CA ASP A 455 -3.56 13.22 22.61
C ASP A 455 -2.57 12.07 22.35
N SER A 456 -2.86 10.85 22.85
CA SER A 456 -2.08 9.63 22.59
C SER A 456 -2.90 8.35 22.77
N GLN A 457 -2.46 7.24 22.18
CA GLN A 457 -3.11 5.94 22.37
C GLN A 457 -2.88 5.39 23.79
N GLU A 458 -1.75 5.74 24.42
CA GLU A 458 -1.41 5.41 25.80
C GLU A 458 -2.40 6.04 26.78
N ALA A 459 -2.84 7.28 26.53
CA ALA A 459 -3.84 7.95 27.36
C ALA A 459 -5.20 7.25 27.30
N VAL A 460 -5.60 6.74 26.12
CA VAL A 460 -6.83 5.93 25.98
C VAL A 460 -6.72 4.64 26.78
N GLN A 461 -5.60 3.93 26.67
CA GLN A 461 -5.37 2.69 27.44
C GLN A 461 -5.41 2.96 28.94
N ALA A 462 -4.74 4.01 29.42
CA ALA A 462 -4.73 4.37 30.83
C ALA A 462 -6.13 4.72 31.36
N ALA A 463 -6.97 5.40 30.56
CA ALA A 463 -8.36 5.68 30.92
C ALA A 463 -9.23 4.40 30.96
N PHE A 464 -9.00 3.47 30.03
CA PHE A 464 -9.65 2.15 30.05
C PHE A 464 -9.27 1.37 31.31
N ASP A 465 -7.99 1.31 31.66
CA ASP A 465 -7.49 0.59 32.83
C ASP A 465 -8.04 1.16 34.15
N ARG A 466 -8.33 2.47 34.19
CA ARG A 466 -9.00 3.14 35.32
C ARG A 466 -10.53 2.95 35.33
N GLY A 467 -11.11 2.29 34.33
CA GLY A 467 -12.56 2.06 34.22
C GLY A 467 -13.38 3.29 33.83
N GLU A 468 -12.74 4.33 33.28
CA GLU A 468 -13.38 5.62 32.96
C GLU A 468 -14.21 5.57 31.66
N LEU A 469 -14.05 4.50 30.86
CA LEU A 469 -14.62 4.38 29.51
C LEU A 469 -15.86 3.49 29.43
N HIS A 470 -16.41 3.01 30.55
CA HIS A 470 -17.64 2.20 30.59
C HIS A 470 -18.90 3.05 30.37
N ARG A 471 -19.02 3.65 29.18
CA ARG A 471 -20.14 4.50 28.73
C ARG A 471 -20.15 4.62 27.21
N ASP A 472 -21.17 5.26 26.66
CA ASP A 472 -21.18 5.65 25.24
C ASP A 472 -20.27 6.87 25.03
N PHE A 473 -19.39 6.82 24.03
CA PHE A 473 -18.51 7.94 23.69
C PHE A 473 -17.89 7.82 22.29
N ILE A 474 -17.42 8.94 21.77
CA ILE A 474 -16.51 8.97 20.62
C ILE A 474 -15.11 9.32 21.12
N ALA A 475 -14.16 8.39 20.99
CA ALA A 475 -12.76 8.66 21.28
C ALA A 475 -12.20 9.59 20.19
N VAL A 476 -11.73 10.78 20.57
CA VAL A 476 -11.07 11.71 19.65
C VAL A 476 -9.60 11.71 19.99
N VAL A 477 -8.78 11.04 19.17
CA VAL A 477 -7.33 10.91 19.40
C VAL A 477 -6.58 11.82 18.42
N ARG A 478 -6.07 12.94 18.93
CA ARG A 478 -5.43 14.00 18.16
C ARG A 478 -3.91 13.90 18.19
N PHE A 479 -3.26 14.72 17.36
CA PHE A 479 -1.81 14.79 17.26
C PHE A 479 -1.18 13.44 16.89
N GLN A 480 -1.92 12.67 16.08
CA GLN A 480 -1.46 11.39 15.51
C GLN A 480 -1.23 11.51 14.00
N GLY A 481 -1.31 12.71 13.45
CA GLY A 481 -1.05 13.00 12.04
C GLY A 481 0.44 12.89 11.65
N ALA A 482 0.72 13.11 10.36
CA ALA A 482 2.07 13.00 9.82
C ALA A 482 3.00 14.09 10.36
N ARG A 483 2.51 15.33 10.51
CA ARG A 483 3.33 16.41 11.09
C ARG A 483 3.54 16.23 12.58
N ALA A 484 2.57 15.66 13.28
CA ALA A 484 2.64 15.47 14.72
C ALA A 484 3.72 14.45 15.12
N ASN A 485 3.63 13.23 14.60
CA ASN A 485 4.51 12.13 15.01
C ASN A 485 4.73 11.10 13.90
N GLY A 486 4.65 11.51 12.63
CA GLY A 486 4.88 10.61 11.48
C GLY A 486 3.76 9.59 11.24
N MET A 487 2.59 9.84 11.81
CA MET A 487 1.36 9.06 11.59
C MET A 487 1.49 7.56 11.90
N PRO A 488 1.81 7.18 13.15
CA PRO A 488 1.94 5.80 13.55
C PRO A 488 0.60 5.05 13.46
N GLU A 489 0.64 3.74 13.30
CA GLU A 489 -0.56 2.90 13.40
C GLU A 489 -0.94 2.66 14.86
N LEU A 490 -2.13 3.12 15.26
CA LEU A 490 -2.63 3.08 16.65
C LEU A 490 -3.22 1.71 17.03
N HIS A 491 -2.45 0.65 16.84
CA HIS A 491 -2.87 -0.76 17.00
C HIS A 491 -3.45 -1.11 18.40
N ARG A 492 -3.14 -0.36 19.47
CA ARG A 492 -3.67 -0.64 20.82
C ARG A 492 -5.14 -0.25 21.02
N LEU A 493 -5.70 0.58 20.13
CA LEU A 493 -7.05 1.11 20.33
C LEU A 493 -8.15 0.11 19.95
N THR A 494 -7.93 -0.72 18.92
CA THR A 494 -8.96 -1.63 18.42
C THR A 494 -9.45 -2.65 19.47
N PRO A 495 -8.56 -3.33 20.24
CA PRO A 495 -9.00 -4.26 21.27
C PRO A 495 -9.81 -3.57 22.37
N VAL A 496 -9.35 -2.42 22.85
CA VAL A 496 -10.00 -1.64 23.93
C VAL A 496 -11.42 -1.24 23.53
N LEU A 497 -11.58 -0.58 22.38
CA LEU A 497 -12.89 -0.15 21.90
C LEU A 497 -13.78 -1.33 21.54
N GLY A 498 -13.20 -2.42 21.02
CA GLY A 498 -13.93 -3.64 20.69
C GLY A 498 -14.55 -4.32 21.91
N VAL A 499 -13.85 -4.34 23.05
CA VAL A 499 -14.36 -4.87 24.32
C VAL A 499 -15.54 -4.02 24.83
N LEU A 500 -15.43 -2.69 24.75
CA LEU A 500 -16.49 -1.78 25.19
C LEU A 500 -17.75 -1.93 24.32
N GLN A 501 -17.59 -2.09 23.01
CA GLN A 501 -18.72 -2.37 22.12
C GLN A 501 -19.39 -3.72 22.42
N ASP A 502 -18.62 -4.77 22.74
CA ASP A 502 -19.17 -6.07 23.14
C ASP A 502 -19.94 -6.03 24.46
N GLN A 503 -19.61 -5.08 25.34
CA GLN A 503 -20.35 -4.81 26.57
C GLN A 503 -21.66 -4.04 26.32
N GLY A 504 -21.94 -3.66 25.07
CA GLY A 504 -23.17 -2.99 24.66
C GLY A 504 -23.08 -1.46 24.58
N PHE A 505 -21.88 -0.88 24.77
CA PHE A 505 -21.70 0.57 24.62
C PHE A 505 -21.60 1.00 23.17
N HIS A 506 -22.17 2.15 22.83
CA HIS A 506 -22.00 2.80 21.54
C HIS A 506 -20.69 3.59 21.54
N VAL A 507 -19.64 2.99 20.99
CA VAL A 507 -18.29 3.57 20.93
C VAL A 507 -17.83 3.77 19.49
N ALA A 508 -17.08 4.85 19.26
CA ALA A 508 -16.45 5.14 17.98
C ALA A 508 -15.07 5.78 18.16
N LEU A 509 -14.29 5.84 17.09
CA LEU A 509 -12.98 6.51 17.04
C LEU A 509 -12.96 7.58 15.95
N VAL A 510 -12.38 8.74 16.26
CA VAL A 510 -12.01 9.80 15.32
C VAL A 510 -10.55 10.16 15.57
N THR A 511 -9.71 10.12 14.54
CA THR A 511 -8.29 10.48 14.67
C THR A 511 -7.74 11.11 13.40
N ASP A 512 -6.82 12.06 13.57
CA ASP A 512 -5.97 12.60 12.49
C ASP A 512 -4.83 11.64 12.09
N GLY A 513 -4.64 10.57 12.86
CA GLY A 513 -3.74 9.47 12.55
C GLY A 513 -4.43 8.31 11.82
N ARG A 514 -3.93 7.09 12.07
CA ARG A 514 -4.41 5.88 11.37
C ARG A 514 -4.42 4.63 12.25
N MET A 515 -5.13 3.63 11.77
CA MET A 515 -5.15 2.27 12.33
C MET A 515 -4.35 1.32 11.44
N SER A 516 -4.25 0.03 11.79
CA SER A 516 -3.48 -0.99 11.06
C SER A 516 -3.96 -1.32 9.64
N GLY A 517 -4.87 -0.52 9.08
CA GLY A 517 -5.46 -0.73 7.76
C GLY A 517 -6.55 -1.81 7.68
N ALA A 518 -6.62 -2.69 8.69
CA ALA A 518 -7.63 -3.72 8.85
C ALA A 518 -9.03 -3.16 9.14
N SER A 519 -10.09 -3.82 8.67
CA SER A 519 -11.45 -3.47 9.09
C SER A 519 -11.69 -3.97 10.51
N GLY A 520 -12.01 -3.07 11.43
CA GLY A 520 -12.53 -3.41 12.76
C GLY A 520 -14.06 -3.47 12.76
N LYS A 521 -14.63 -3.98 13.86
CA LYS A 521 -16.08 -3.94 14.14
C LYS A 521 -16.55 -2.60 14.73
N VAL A 522 -15.61 -1.79 15.21
CA VAL A 522 -15.85 -0.46 15.78
C VAL A 522 -15.75 0.57 14.66
N PRO A 523 -16.71 1.50 14.52
CA PRO A 523 -16.61 2.60 13.56
C PRO A 523 -15.43 3.50 13.90
N ALA A 524 -14.51 3.66 12.95
CA ALA A 524 -13.30 4.46 13.11
C ALA A 524 -13.10 5.37 11.89
N VAL A 525 -13.28 6.68 12.10
CA VAL A 525 -12.92 7.70 11.12
C VAL A 525 -11.45 8.06 11.31
N ILE A 526 -10.64 7.75 10.31
CA ILE A 526 -9.20 7.90 10.33
C ILE A 526 -8.75 8.89 9.27
N HIS A 527 -7.47 9.26 9.31
CA HIS A 527 -6.83 10.18 8.36
C HIS A 527 -7.48 11.57 8.37
N LEU A 528 -8.16 11.95 9.46
CA LEU A 528 -8.93 13.20 9.50
C LEU A 528 -8.04 14.37 9.11
N SER A 529 -8.48 15.11 8.09
CA SER A 529 -7.72 16.14 7.41
C SER A 529 -8.51 17.45 7.31
N PRO A 530 -7.86 18.60 7.55
CA PRO A 530 -6.47 18.75 8.02
C PRO A 530 -6.24 18.19 9.44
N GLU A 531 -5.01 17.75 9.72
CA GLU A 531 -4.62 17.32 11.09
C GLU A 531 -4.53 18.53 12.05
N ALA A 532 -4.48 18.29 13.36
CA ALA A 532 -4.47 19.38 14.35
C ALA A 532 -3.32 20.40 14.13
N LEU A 533 -2.13 19.94 13.76
CA LEU A 533 -0.96 20.81 13.50
C LEU A 533 -0.99 21.53 12.14
N LEU A 534 -1.98 21.21 11.30
CA LEU A 534 -2.33 21.97 10.10
C LEU A 534 -3.54 22.88 10.35
N ASN A 535 -3.76 23.30 11.60
CA ASN A 535 -4.93 24.05 12.05
C ASN A 535 -6.25 23.32 11.81
N GLY A 536 -6.21 21.99 11.79
CA GLY A 536 -7.36 21.13 11.56
C GLY A 536 -8.45 21.28 12.63
N PRO A 537 -9.74 21.23 12.26
CA PRO A 537 -10.83 21.42 13.20
C PRO A 537 -10.91 20.37 14.32
N ILE A 538 -10.30 19.18 14.13
CA ILE A 538 -10.16 18.17 15.20
C ILE A 538 -9.51 18.74 16.47
N GLY A 539 -8.60 19.71 16.33
CA GLY A 539 -7.95 20.37 17.46
C GLY A 539 -8.87 21.29 18.28
N LYS A 540 -10.06 21.63 17.77
CA LYS A 540 -11.07 22.44 18.49
C LYS A 540 -12.03 21.61 19.35
N VAL A 541 -12.05 20.29 19.16
CA VAL A 541 -12.94 19.39 19.90
C VAL A 541 -12.53 19.33 21.37
N GLN A 542 -13.51 19.35 22.27
CA GLN A 542 -13.36 19.27 23.72
C GLN A 542 -14.13 18.06 24.26
N THR A 543 -13.63 17.46 25.34
CA THR A 543 -14.34 16.37 26.03
C THR A 543 -15.73 16.84 26.47
N GLY A 544 -16.75 16.07 26.14
CA GLY A 544 -18.17 16.38 26.40
C GLY A 544 -18.93 16.91 25.19
N ASP A 545 -18.26 17.36 24.13
CA ASP A 545 -18.93 17.77 22.90
C ASP A 545 -19.71 16.61 22.27
N MET A 546 -20.94 16.85 21.83
CA MET A 546 -21.71 15.80 21.17
C MET A 546 -21.28 15.65 19.71
N LEU A 547 -20.70 14.51 19.34
CA LEU A 547 -20.29 14.22 17.97
C LEU A 547 -21.31 13.32 17.26
N ILE A 548 -21.40 13.46 15.94
CA ILE A 548 -22.27 12.68 15.05
C ILE A 548 -21.40 12.02 13.99
N ILE A 549 -21.49 10.69 13.92
CA ILE A 549 -20.96 9.86 12.84
C ILE A 549 -22.15 9.16 12.19
N ASP A 550 -22.41 9.45 10.91
CA ASP A 550 -23.30 8.65 10.07
C ASP A 550 -22.49 8.12 8.88
N ALA A 551 -22.00 6.90 9.00
CA ALA A 551 -21.17 6.28 7.98
C ALA A 551 -21.96 5.83 6.74
N GLU A 552 -23.29 5.83 6.79
CA GLU A 552 -24.13 5.57 5.61
C GLU A 552 -24.29 6.83 4.77
N ALA A 553 -24.42 7.99 5.43
CA ALA A 553 -24.54 9.29 4.78
C ALA A 553 -23.19 10.00 4.54
N GLY A 554 -22.09 9.45 5.05
CA GLY A 554 -20.76 10.08 4.95
C GLY A 554 -20.60 11.33 5.83
N VAL A 555 -21.29 11.40 6.97
CA VAL A 555 -21.34 12.60 7.83
C VAL A 555 -20.44 12.45 9.05
N LEU A 556 -19.55 13.44 9.27
CA LEU A 556 -18.78 13.63 10.49
C LEU A 556 -18.99 15.05 11.01
N ASP A 557 -19.76 15.19 12.09
CA ASP A 557 -20.20 16.50 12.58
C ASP A 557 -20.19 16.64 14.11
N ILE A 558 -20.41 17.85 14.62
CA ILE A 558 -20.42 18.21 16.04
C ILE A 558 -21.62 19.07 16.43
N GLU A 559 -22.43 18.72 17.42
CA GLU A 559 -23.56 19.57 17.86
C GLU A 559 -23.09 20.73 18.74
N LEU A 560 -22.58 21.78 18.09
CA LEU A 560 -22.19 23.04 18.70
C LEU A 560 -22.73 24.20 17.87
N ASP A 561 -23.04 25.33 18.50
CA ASP A 561 -23.41 26.53 17.75
C ASP A 561 -22.20 27.11 17.01
N GLU A 562 -22.47 27.80 15.90
CA GLU A 562 -21.43 28.28 14.98
C GLU A 562 -20.50 29.32 15.65
N GLN A 563 -21.04 30.16 16.54
CA GLN A 563 -20.24 31.18 17.21
C GLN A 563 -19.24 30.55 18.19
N THR A 564 -19.67 29.56 18.97
CA THR A 564 -18.78 28.79 19.85
C THR A 564 -17.76 28.00 19.02
N TRP A 565 -18.17 27.36 17.92
CA TRP A 565 -17.25 26.58 17.07
C TRP A 565 -16.15 27.44 16.44
N GLN A 566 -16.52 28.60 15.90
CA GLN A 566 -15.56 29.49 15.25
C GLN A 566 -14.58 30.13 16.25
N SER A 567 -15.04 30.46 17.46
CA SER A 567 -14.22 31.10 18.49
C SER A 567 -13.23 30.16 19.19
N ARG A 568 -13.41 28.84 19.10
CA ARG A 568 -12.52 27.88 19.75
C ARG A 568 -11.13 27.86 19.11
N PRO A 569 -10.05 27.99 19.90
CA PRO A 569 -8.70 27.81 19.40
C PRO A 569 -8.45 26.34 19.07
N VAL A 570 -7.57 26.12 18.09
CA VAL A 570 -7.02 24.78 17.82
C VAL A 570 -5.99 24.48 18.89
N ALA A 571 -6.16 23.38 19.61
CA ALA A 571 -5.21 22.94 20.62
C ALA A 571 -3.81 22.72 20.03
N GLN A 572 -2.79 23.03 20.82
CA GLN A 572 -1.39 22.71 20.51
C GLN A 572 -0.95 21.54 21.40
N PRO A 573 -0.05 20.66 20.92
CA PRO A 573 0.43 19.55 21.73
C PRO A 573 1.25 20.07 22.91
N GLU A 574 1.02 19.52 24.11
CA GLU A 574 1.77 19.90 25.31
C GLU A 574 3.25 19.48 25.23
N HIS A 575 3.53 18.34 24.59
CA HIS A 575 4.87 17.75 24.49
C HIS A 575 5.17 17.22 23.08
N GLN A 576 5.71 18.06 22.19
CA GLN A 576 6.25 17.59 20.90
C GLN A 576 7.63 16.96 21.02
N ALA A 577 8.48 17.46 21.92
CA ALA A 577 9.89 17.07 22.01
C ALA A 577 10.09 15.55 22.20
N GLU A 578 9.19 14.87 22.90
CA GLU A 578 9.27 13.42 23.13
C GLU A 578 9.07 12.59 21.85
N ASN A 579 8.35 13.12 20.86
CA ASN A 579 8.14 12.52 19.54
C ASN A 579 9.20 12.97 18.51
N GLU A 580 10.10 13.88 18.89
CA GLU A 580 11.10 14.44 18.00
C GLU A 580 12.50 13.83 18.17
N VAL A 581 12.78 13.18 19.30
CA VAL A 581 14.11 12.64 19.66
C VAL A 581 14.10 11.15 19.93
N GLY A 582 15.24 10.47 19.80
CA GLY A 582 15.39 9.03 20.02
C GLY A 582 14.93 8.18 18.83
N PHE A 583 15.50 6.98 18.72
CA PHE A 583 15.27 6.06 17.58
C PHE A 583 15.56 6.67 16.20
N GLY A 584 16.33 7.76 16.13
CA GLY A 584 16.66 8.47 14.88
C GLY A 584 15.59 9.47 14.42
N ARG A 585 14.55 9.72 15.22
CA ARG A 585 13.45 10.66 14.91
C ARG A 585 13.91 12.10 14.66
N GLU A 586 15.11 12.47 15.10
CA GLU A 586 15.74 13.77 14.89
C GLU A 586 15.99 14.03 13.40
N LEU A 587 16.40 12.99 12.65
CA LEU A 587 16.66 13.10 11.22
C LEU A 587 15.38 13.37 10.40
N PHE A 588 14.23 13.04 10.96
CA PHE A 588 12.92 13.14 10.31
C PHE A 588 12.15 14.41 10.68
N GLY A 589 12.77 15.36 11.40
CA GLY A 589 12.15 16.67 11.67
C GLY A 589 11.77 17.42 10.38
N VAL A 590 12.59 17.29 9.34
CA VAL A 590 12.30 17.88 8.01
C VAL A 590 11.05 17.23 7.39
N PHE A 591 10.85 15.92 7.59
CA PHE A 591 9.71 15.20 7.02
C PHE A 591 8.42 15.58 7.77
N ARG A 592 8.47 15.68 9.11
CA ARG A 592 7.35 16.21 9.91
C ARG A 592 6.96 17.62 9.48
N ALA A 593 7.94 18.50 9.26
CA ALA A 593 7.66 19.87 8.83
C ALA A 593 7.07 19.95 7.41
N ALA A 594 7.49 19.07 6.51
CA ALA A 594 7.10 19.10 5.09
C ALA A 594 5.85 18.29 4.76
N ALA A 595 5.42 17.35 5.62
CA ALA A 595 4.33 16.43 5.31
C ALA A 595 3.05 17.18 4.88
N ALA A 596 2.50 16.76 3.74
CA ALA A 596 1.21 17.23 3.23
C ALA A 596 0.04 16.64 4.06
N PRO A 597 -1.18 17.17 3.92
CA PRO A 597 -2.38 16.54 4.47
C PRO A 597 -2.50 15.06 4.06
N ALA A 598 -3.20 14.28 4.89
CA ALA A 598 -3.41 12.85 4.63
C ALA A 598 -4.12 12.59 3.29
N GLU A 599 -5.09 13.43 2.91
CA GLU A 599 -5.78 13.35 1.61
C GLU A 599 -4.83 13.56 0.42
N HIS A 600 -3.67 14.19 0.63
CA HIS A 600 -2.61 14.33 -0.38
C HIS A 600 -1.52 13.26 -0.23
N GLY A 601 -1.86 12.13 0.41
CA GLY A 601 -0.99 10.98 0.61
C GLY A 601 0.03 11.13 1.73
N ALA A 602 -0.07 12.19 2.54
CA ALA A 602 0.91 12.54 3.59
C ALA A 602 2.36 12.53 3.07
N SER A 603 2.54 12.91 1.80
CA SER A 603 3.86 12.95 1.16
C SER A 603 4.68 14.14 1.65
N VAL A 604 5.99 13.98 1.69
CA VAL A 604 6.95 15.07 1.98
C VAL A 604 7.57 15.63 0.69
N PHE A 605 7.22 15.05 -0.46
CA PHE A 605 7.68 15.53 -1.76
C PHE A 605 6.85 16.74 -2.18
N GLY A 606 7.53 17.75 -2.74
CA GLY A 606 6.92 19.04 -3.07
C GLY A 606 5.87 18.97 -4.20
N ALA A 607 5.42 20.15 -4.62
CA ALA A 607 4.43 20.29 -5.68
C ALA A 607 4.90 19.66 -7.01
N LEU A 608 3.96 19.13 -7.78
CA LEU A 608 4.24 18.56 -9.08
C LEU A 608 4.48 19.66 -10.12
N VAL A 609 5.30 19.37 -11.13
CA VAL A 609 5.41 20.24 -12.30
C VAL A 609 4.06 20.27 -13.00
N GLY A 610 3.50 21.47 -13.20
CA GLY A 610 2.18 21.66 -13.81
C GLY A 610 1.01 21.60 -12.81
N GLU A 611 1.27 21.43 -11.52
CA GLU A 611 0.27 21.58 -10.47
C GLU A 611 0.01 23.07 -10.23
N GLU A 612 -1.26 23.47 -10.27
CA GLU A 612 -1.62 24.83 -9.85
C GLU A 612 -1.43 24.96 -8.34
N PRO A 613 -0.99 26.12 -7.84
CA PRO A 613 -0.95 26.34 -6.40
C PRO A 613 -2.34 26.11 -5.85
N GLN A 614 -2.52 25.05 -5.06
CA GLN A 614 -3.75 24.89 -4.29
C GLN A 614 -3.83 26.13 -3.39
N GLY A 615 -4.87 26.93 -3.57
CA GLY A 615 -5.14 28.05 -2.68
C GLY A 615 -5.04 27.53 -1.25
N GLN A 616 -4.20 28.17 -0.44
CA GLN A 616 -4.06 27.82 0.97
C GLN A 616 -5.47 27.75 1.57
N ILE A 617 -5.96 26.55 1.87
CA ILE A 617 -7.22 26.32 2.58
C ILE A 617 -7.00 26.70 4.04
#